data_AF-A0A951DV26-F1
#
_entry.id   AF-A0A951DV26-F1
#
_cell.length_a   1.000
_cell.length_b   1.000
_cell.length_c   1.000
_cell.angle_alpha   90.00
_cell.angle_beta   90.00
_cell.angle_gamma   90.00
#
_symmetry.space_group_name_H-M   'P 1'
#
loop_
_entity.id
_entity.type
_entity.pdbx_description
1 polymer ?
#
loop_
_entity_poly.entity_id
_entity_poly.type
_entity_poly.pdbx_seq_one_letter_code
_entity_poly.pdbx_strand_id
1 'polypeptide(L)'
;MLTAPIHLIRLARVGFVLAREGAFGLVEEAAIPAGLRVGVRLARLVERHGGDPGAALAQAMTRLGPSYVKFGQFLATRPDIVGVKVASGLEALQDRMAPFPRSQAIPMIEAALDKPVAELFCEFGEPVAAASIAQVHKARLVGDGPARLVAVKVLRPGIEPRFKRDLADMRFGARLIERIAPAMRRLRLAAVVETLARSVAIEMDLRLEAAALSEFAENTKDDPDFRVPSVDWEHTAKEVLTLEWIDGLPLSQIGEIEAAGHDRVALARIVIQSFLRQALGSGFFHADMHQGNLFVDARGRLVAVDFGIMGRLGEKERRFLAEILYGFITRDYRRVAEVHFEAGYVPRTHAIGDFAQALRAIGEPIHQRRADQISMAKLLSLLFEVTALFDMRTRTELVMLQKTMVVVEGVGRMLDPKLDMWTTADPVVREWITRHLGPAGRLEQAAAALQ
;
A
#
# COMPACT_ATOMS: atom_id res chain seq x y z
N MET A 1 15.38 29.48 17.82
CA MET A 1 16.81 29.11 17.65
C MET A 1 17.35 28.18 18.74
N LEU A 2 16.69 28.06 19.91
CA LEU A 2 17.15 27.20 21.03
C LEU A 2 17.00 25.67 20.82
N THR A 3 16.21 25.21 19.85
CA THR A 3 15.99 23.78 19.59
C THR A 3 16.92 23.16 18.56
N ALA A 4 17.66 23.98 17.79
CA ALA A 4 18.56 23.51 16.73
C ALA A 4 19.67 22.54 17.22
N PRO A 5 20.30 22.75 18.40
CA PRO A 5 21.32 21.82 18.91
C PRO A 5 20.74 20.43 19.20
N ILE A 6 19.50 20.37 19.70
CA ILE A 6 18.83 19.11 20.02
C ILE A 6 18.55 18.32 18.74
N HIS A 7 18.05 18.97 17.70
CA HIS A 7 17.83 18.35 16.40
C HIS A 7 19.15 17.83 15.80
N LEU A 8 20.24 18.59 15.89
CA LEU A 8 21.55 18.19 15.39
C LEU A 8 22.10 16.95 16.10
N ILE A 9 22.00 16.88 17.44
CA ILE A 9 22.46 15.70 18.21
C ILE A 9 21.66 14.45 17.83
N ARG A 10 20.34 14.58 17.67
CA ARG A 10 19.49 13.46 17.26
C ARG A 10 19.76 13.01 15.83
N LEU A 11 19.93 13.95 14.90
CA LEU A 11 20.33 13.65 13.53
C LEU A 11 21.72 13.03 13.46
N ALA A 12 22.65 13.42 14.35
CA ALA A 12 23.96 12.78 14.45
C ALA A 12 23.84 11.31 14.89
N ARG A 13 22.94 11.01 15.84
CA ARG A 13 22.63 9.61 16.23
C ARG A 13 22.05 8.82 15.06
N VAL A 14 21.15 9.42 14.28
CA VAL A 14 20.58 8.79 13.07
C VAL A 14 21.67 8.53 12.05
N GLY A 15 22.53 9.51 11.78
CA GLY A 15 23.70 9.36 10.91
C GLY A 15 24.65 8.27 11.40
N PHE A 16 24.88 8.14 12.71
CA PHE A 16 25.69 7.05 13.25
C PHE A 16 25.09 5.67 12.99
N VAL A 17 23.77 5.49 13.18
CA VAL A 17 23.11 4.20 12.89
C VAL A 17 23.15 3.88 11.39
N LEU A 18 22.87 4.86 10.54
CA LEU A 18 22.97 4.73 9.09
C LEU A 18 24.38 4.33 8.65
N ALA A 19 25.42 4.96 9.22
CA ALA A 19 26.82 4.63 8.94
C ALA A 19 27.15 3.22 9.39
N ARG A 20 26.79 2.86 10.62
CA ARG A 20 27.05 1.52 11.17
C ARG A 20 26.47 0.39 10.33
N GLU A 21 25.30 0.58 9.71
CA GLU A 21 24.66 -0.44 8.88
C GLU A 21 25.12 -0.45 7.41
N GLY A 22 25.94 0.50 6.94
CA GLY A 22 26.39 0.52 5.55
C GLY A 22 25.56 1.39 4.60
N ALA A 23 24.72 2.29 5.12
CA ALA A 23 23.80 3.07 4.30
C ALA A 23 24.42 4.34 3.67
N PHE A 24 25.70 4.67 3.96
CA PHE A 24 26.37 5.86 3.42
C PHE A 24 27.07 5.62 2.07
N GLY A 25 27.25 4.35 1.68
CA GLY A 25 27.67 3.96 0.34
C GLY A 25 26.71 4.40 -0.78
N LEU A 26 25.50 4.84 -0.43
CA LEU A 26 24.49 5.38 -1.36
C LEU A 26 24.76 6.80 -1.85
N VAL A 27 25.55 7.57 -1.09
CA VAL A 27 25.79 8.98 -1.41
C VAL A 27 27.09 9.09 -2.19
N GLU A 28 26.98 9.35 -3.50
CA GLU A 28 28.15 9.65 -4.34
C GLU A 28 28.93 10.82 -3.73
N GLU A 29 30.25 10.68 -3.58
CA GLU A 29 31.09 11.68 -2.91
C GLU A 29 31.05 13.05 -3.63
N ALA A 30 30.74 13.05 -4.93
CA ALA A 30 30.54 14.25 -5.74
C ALA A 30 29.29 15.05 -5.36
N ALA A 31 28.25 14.40 -4.81
CA ALA A 31 27.02 15.04 -4.37
C ALA A 31 27.13 15.69 -2.97
N ILE A 32 28.24 15.45 -2.26
CA ILE A 32 28.44 15.91 -0.88
C ILE A 32 29.13 17.28 -0.86
N PRO A 33 28.50 18.32 -0.26
CA PRO A 33 29.12 19.63 -0.12
C PRO A 33 30.48 19.56 0.58
N ALA A 34 31.44 20.39 0.15
CA ALA A 34 32.82 20.34 0.62
C ALA A 34 32.97 20.36 2.15
N GLY A 35 32.15 21.16 2.85
CA GLY A 35 32.16 21.26 4.31
C GLY A 35 31.65 20.03 5.06
N LEU A 36 30.94 19.11 4.39
CA LEU A 36 30.41 17.88 4.98
C LEU A 36 31.24 16.64 4.63
N ARG A 37 32.16 16.75 3.67
CA ARG A 37 33.00 15.61 3.23
C ARG A 37 33.84 15.03 4.36
N VAL A 38 34.37 15.85 5.27
CA VAL A 38 35.17 15.35 6.41
C VAL A 38 34.29 14.55 7.38
N GLY A 39 33.09 15.03 7.70
CA GLY A 39 32.15 14.33 8.57
C GLY A 39 31.66 13.01 7.95
N VAL A 40 31.38 13.00 6.65
CA VAL A 40 30.99 11.76 5.94
C VAL A 40 32.17 10.79 5.84
N ARG A 41 33.40 11.26 5.57
CA ARG A 41 34.60 10.41 5.56
C ARG A 41 34.85 9.77 6.92
N LEU A 42 34.67 10.52 8.02
CA LEU A 42 34.75 9.96 9.37
C LEU A 42 33.63 8.94 9.65
N ALA A 43 32.41 9.20 9.18
CA ALA A 43 31.31 8.25 9.30
C ALA A 43 31.56 6.95 8.51
N ARG A 44 32.17 7.05 7.31
CA ARG A 44 32.58 5.91 6.48
C ARG A 44 33.62 5.00 7.14
N LEU A 45 34.39 5.48 8.13
CA LEU A 45 35.33 4.65 8.89
C LEU A 45 34.63 3.63 9.80
N VAL A 46 33.38 3.90 10.21
CA VAL A 46 32.57 3.01 11.06
C VAL A 46 31.63 2.15 10.20
N GLU A 47 31.73 2.28 8.88
CA GLU A 47 30.81 1.65 7.94
C GLU A 47 31.09 0.15 7.81
N ARG A 48 30.04 -0.66 7.95
CA ARG A 48 30.10 -2.07 7.57
C ARG A 48 30.15 -2.15 6.04
N HIS A 49 31.28 -2.59 5.51
CA HIS A 49 31.48 -2.77 4.07
C HIS A 49 30.92 -4.14 3.62
N GLY A 50 30.19 -4.17 2.49
CA GLY A 50 29.89 -5.42 1.76
C GLY A 50 28.42 -5.85 1.60
N GLY A 51 27.43 -4.99 1.88
CA GLY A 51 25.99 -5.32 1.73
C GLY A 51 25.28 -4.59 0.58
N ASP A 52 24.10 -5.09 0.18
CA ASP A 52 23.17 -4.34 -0.67
C ASP A 52 22.75 -3.04 0.04
N PRO A 53 22.99 -1.85 -0.55
CA PRO A 53 22.70 -0.58 0.08
C PRO A 53 21.22 -0.37 0.48
N GLY A 54 20.28 -0.96 -0.28
CA GLY A 54 18.87 -0.93 0.05
C GLY A 54 18.56 -1.74 1.32
N ALA A 55 19.07 -2.97 1.40
CA ALA A 55 18.96 -3.81 2.59
C ALA A 55 19.65 -3.19 3.83
N ALA A 56 20.80 -2.54 3.66
CA ALA A 56 21.50 -1.81 4.73
C ALA A 56 20.63 -0.67 5.29
N LEU A 57 20.00 0.11 4.42
CA LEU A 57 19.11 1.19 4.81
C LEU A 57 17.87 0.65 5.54
N ALA A 58 17.28 -0.45 5.07
CA ALA A 58 16.15 -1.10 5.73
C ALA A 58 16.51 -1.55 7.15
N GLN A 59 17.68 -2.19 7.35
CA GLN A 59 18.14 -2.59 8.68
C GLN A 59 18.35 -1.39 9.61
N ALA A 60 18.92 -0.29 9.10
CA ALA A 60 19.09 0.94 9.86
C ALA A 60 17.74 1.52 10.31
N MET A 61 16.76 1.57 9.41
CA MET A 61 15.41 2.07 9.71
C MET A 61 14.70 1.21 10.76
N THR A 62 14.80 -0.12 10.67
CA THR A 62 14.29 -1.04 11.71
C THR A 62 14.91 -0.77 13.07
N ARG A 63 16.22 -0.51 13.14
CA ARG A 63 16.93 -0.19 14.41
C ARG A 63 16.54 1.17 14.98
N LEU A 64 16.28 2.16 14.12
CA LEU A 64 15.82 3.50 14.54
C LEU A 64 14.37 3.46 15.05
N GLY A 65 13.60 2.46 14.61
CA GLY A 65 12.28 2.11 15.13
C GLY A 65 11.11 2.58 14.25
N PRO A 66 9.88 2.54 14.78
CA PRO A 66 8.66 2.64 13.98
C PRO A 66 8.57 3.84 13.03
N SER A 67 9.01 5.02 13.48
CA SER A 67 8.96 6.24 12.65
C SER A 67 9.83 6.15 11.41
N TYR A 68 10.99 5.52 11.53
CA TYR A 68 11.93 5.35 10.42
C TYR A 68 11.56 4.17 9.53
N VAL A 69 10.94 3.12 10.09
CA VAL A 69 10.33 2.05 9.29
C VAL A 69 9.24 2.63 8.38
N LYS A 70 8.32 3.45 8.92
CA LYS A 70 7.30 4.13 8.11
C LYS A 70 7.91 5.08 7.08
N PHE A 71 8.97 5.80 7.45
CA PHE A 71 9.70 6.62 6.48
C PHE A 71 10.30 5.78 5.34
N GLY A 72 10.88 4.63 5.66
CA GLY A 72 11.41 3.69 4.68
C GLY A 72 10.35 3.11 3.76
N GLN A 73 9.22 2.66 4.31
CA GLN A 73 8.08 2.18 3.54
C GLN A 73 7.56 3.27 2.59
N PHE A 74 7.47 4.52 3.06
CA PHE A 74 7.11 5.66 2.23
C PHE A 74 8.13 5.91 1.10
N LEU A 75 9.44 5.87 1.40
CA LEU A 75 10.49 6.02 0.40
C LEU A 75 10.56 4.86 -0.60
N ALA A 76 10.17 3.64 -0.21
CA ALA A 76 10.06 2.50 -1.12
C ALA A 76 9.08 2.78 -2.26
N THR A 77 8.02 3.56 -2.01
CA THR A 77 7.06 3.98 -3.04
C THR A 77 7.55 5.13 -3.92
N ARG A 78 8.75 5.68 -3.66
CA ARG A 78 9.31 6.88 -4.30
C ARG A 78 10.69 6.63 -4.92
N PRO A 79 10.77 5.75 -5.93
CA PRO A 79 12.03 5.49 -6.64
C PRO A 79 12.59 6.74 -7.33
N ASP A 80 11.77 7.76 -7.58
CA ASP A 80 12.18 9.08 -8.07
C ASP A 80 13.05 9.86 -7.08
N ILE A 81 12.96 9.56 -5.77
CA ILE A 81 13.74 10.21 -4.71
C ILE A 81 15.01 9.42 -4.38
N VAL A 82 14.86 8.11 -4.15
CA VAL A 82 15.95 7.26 -3.61
C VAL A 82 16.61 6.38 -4.66
N GLY A 83 16.08 6.34 -5.88
CA GLY A 83 16.50 5.42 -6.93
C GLY A 83 15.89 4.03 -6.78
N VAL A 84 15.75 3.34 -7.91
CA VAL A 84 15.07 2.03 -8.00
C VAL A 84 15.70 0.98 -7.07
N LYS A 85 17.04 0.89 -7.04
CA LYS A 85 17.74 -0.11 -6.21
C LYS A 85 17.45 0.05 -4.71
N VAL A 86 17.43 1.29 -4.22
CA VAL A 86 17.16 1.58 -2.80
C VAL A 86 15.70 1.35 -2.49
N ALA A 87 14.80 1.80 -3.37
CA ALA A 87 13.37 1.58 -3.23
C ALA A 87 13.05 0.08 -3.08
N SER A 88 13.60 -0.77 -3.96
CA SER A 88 13.43 -2.22 -3.88
C SER A 88 13.98 -2.84 -2.59
N GLY A 89 15.14 -2.39 -2.10
CA GLY A 89 15.65 -2.89 -0.81
C GLY A 89 14.82 -2.46 0.39
N LEU A 90 14.14 -1.30 0.31
CA LEU A 90 13.21 -0.82 1.33
C LEU A 90 11.87 -1.54 1.32
N GLU A 91 11.47 -2.17 0.20
CA GLU A 91 10.25 -3.00 0.14
C GLU A 91 10.31 -4.19 1.13
N ALA A 92 11.52 -4.62 1.51
CA ALA A 92 11.71 -5.67 2.51
C ALA A 92 11.39 -5.23 3.95
N LEU A 93 11.10 -3.94 4.19
CA LEU A 93 10.66 -3.46 5.50
C LEU A 93 9.31 -4.08 5.86
N GLN A 94 9.37 -5.13 6.67
CA GLN A 94 8.18 -5.79 7.17
C GLN A 94 7.37 -4.86 8.07
N ASP A 95 6.06 -4.92 7.92
CA ASP A 95 5.13 -4.18 8.79
C ASP A 95 4.97 -4.83 10.17
N ARG A 96 5.32 -6.13 10.30
CA ARG A 96 5.25 -6.88 11.55
C ARG A 96 6.31 -6.40 12.53
N MET A 97 5.88 -6.10 13.76
CA MET A 97 6.77 -5.72 14.85
C MET A 97 6.51 -6.59 16.09
N ALA A 98 7.41 -6.53 17.06
CA ALA A 98 7.17 -7.16 18.36
C ALA A 98 5.93 -6.51 19.04
N PRO A 99 5.03 -7.32 19.60
CA PRO A 99 3.90 -6.82 20.37
C PRO A 99 4.38 -6.13 21.64
N PHE A 100 3.57 -5.22 22.16
CA PHE A 100 3.72 -4.66 23.50
C PHE A 100 2.81 -5.40 24.50
N PRO A 101 3.16 -5.42 25.80
CA PRO A 101 2.39 -6.15 26.81
C PRO A 101 0.94 -5.69 26.89
N ARG A 102 0.01 -6.63 27.08
CA ARG A 102 -1.42 -6.37 27.33
C ARG A 102 -1.65 -5.33 28.44
N SER A 103 -0.82 -5.34 29.48
CA SER A 103 -0.88 -4.38 30.59
C SER A 103 -0.65 -2.92 30.18
N GLN A 104 -0.01 -2.67 29.04
CA GLN A 104 0.11 -1.32 28.47
C GLN A 104 -1.07 -0.97 27.55
N ALA A 105 -1.74 -1.96 26.96
CA ALA A 105 -2.92 -1.74 26.12
C ALA A 105 -4.15 -1.33 26.94
N ILE A 106 -4.37 -1.98 28.09
CA ILE A 106 -5.52 -1.73 28.98
C ILE A 106 -5.68 -0.24 29.31
N PRO A 107 -4.69 0.46 29.91
CA PRO A 107 -4.88 1.87 30.27
C PRO A 107 -5.08 2.79 29.05
N MET A 108 -4.58 2.41 27.86
CA MET A 108 -4.85 3.16 26.64
C MET A 108 -6.30 3.00 26.19
N ILE A 109 -6.84 1.78 26.27
CA ILE A 109 -8.24 1.52 25.95
C ILE A 109 -9.15 2.27 26.92
N GLU A 110 -8.86 2.20 28.22
CA GLU A 110 -9.65 2.87 29.25
C GLU A 110 -9.64 4.39 29.09
N ALA A 111 -8.48 4.97 28.77
CA ALA A 111 -8.37 6.39 28.50
C ALA A 111 -9.08 6.81 27.19
N ALA A 112 -9.07 5.96 26.16
CA ALA A 112 -9.67 6.27 24.87
C ALA A 112 -11.20 6.13 24.87
N LEU A 113 -11.74 5.19 25.65
CA LEU A 113 -13.17 4.86 25.72
C LEU A 113 -13.87 5.34 27.00
N ASP A 114 -13.12 5.97 27.91
CA ASP A 114 -13.59 6.53 29.19
C ASP A 114 -14.33 5.51 30.08
N LYS A 115 -13.92 4.24 30.00
CA LYS A 115 -14.52 3.11 30.72
C LYS A 115 -13.48 2.03 31.05
N PRO A 116 -13.58 1.35 32.21
CA PRO A 116 -12.72 0.22 32.52
C PRO A 116 -12.84 -0.91 31.50
N VAL A 117 -11.73 -1.58 31.15
CA VAL A 117 -11.75 -2.69 30.18
C VAL A 117 -12.69 -3.81 30.62
N ALA A 118 -12.83 -4.04 31.93
CA ALA A 118 -13.72 -5.05 32.49
C ALA A 118 -15.21 -4.75 32.28
N GLU A 119 -15.59 -3.49 32.08
CA GLU A 119 -16.98 -3.11 31.75
C GLU A 119 -17.27 -3.21 30.26
N LEU A 120 -16.22 -3.09 29.42
CA LEU A 120 -16.32 -3.16 27.97
C LEU A 120 -16.25 -4.60 27.45
N PHE A 121 -15.33 -5.40 28.01
CA PHE A 121 -15.02 -6.73 27.55
C PHE A 121 -15.00 -7.73 28.72
N CYS A 122 -15.82 -8.78 28.63
CA CYS A 122 -15.80 -9.86 29.63
C CYS A 122 -14.56 -10.77 29.45
N GLU A 123 -13.93 -10.75 28.27
CA GLU A 123 -12.67 -11.42 27.98
C GLU A 123 -11.83 -10.50 27.09
N PHE A 124 -10.59 -10.22 27.49
CA PHE A 124 -9.62 -9.47 26.69
C PHE A 124 -8.33 -10.28 26.60
N GLY A 125 -7.98 -10.75 25.40
CA GLY A 125 -6.88 -11.68 25.18
C GLY A 125 -5.50 -11.01 25.08
N GLU A 126 -4.47 -11.84 24.99
CA GLU A 126 -3.12 -11.42 24.60
C GLU A 126 -3.10 -10.94 23.13
N PRO A 127 -2.10 -10.13 22.72
CA PRO A 127 -2.03 -9.62 21.36
C PRO A 127 -1.87 -10.76 20.35
N VAL A 128 -2.71 -10.75 19.32
CA VAL A 128 -2.74 -11.77 18.25
C VAL A 128 -1.93 -11.35 17.03
N ALA A 129 -1.81 -10.05 16.79
CA ALA A 129 -1.05 -9.46 15.69
C ALA A 129 -0.48 -8.11 16.11
N ALA A 130 0.70 -7.75 15.60
CA ALA A 130 1.32 -6.45 15.85
C ALA A 130 1.93 -5.91 14.55
N ALA A 131 1.53 -4.69 14.22
CA ALA A 131 2.00 -3.93 13.08
C ALA A 131 2.91 -2.76 13.53
N SER A 132 3.25 -1.87 12.61
CA SER A 132 4.17 -0.76 12.84
C SER A 132 3.70 0.21 13.92
N ILE A 133 2.40 0.55 13.94
CA ILE A 133 1.84 1.61 14.80
C ILE A 133 0.80 1.10 15.78
N ALA A 134 0.30 -0.12 15.61
CA ALA A 134 -0.80 -0.68 16.40
C ALA A 134 -0.60 -2.18 16.60
N GLN A 135 -1.35 -2.75 17.54
CA GLN A 135 -1.50 -4.19 17.70
C GLN A 135 -2.96 -4.55 17.91
N VAL A 136 -3.32 -5.80 17.61
CA VAL A 136 -4.68 -6.31 17.67
C VAL A 136 -4.80 -7.31 18.79
N HIS A 137 -5.89 -7.22 19.56
CA HIS A 137 -6.30 -8.16 20.58
C HIS A 137 -7.61 -8.82 20.19
N LYS A 138 -7.77 -10.11 20.50
CA LYS A 138 -9.08 -10.75 20.47
C LYS A 138 -9.81 -10.46 21.78
N ALA A 139 -11.05 -10.02 21.71
CA ALA A 139 -11.86 -9.73 22.89
C ALA A 139 -13.30 -10.21 22.71
N ARG A 140 -14.04 -10.24 23.82
CA ARG A 140 -15.47 -10.56 23.87
C ARG A 140 -16.20 -9.43 24.57
N LEU A 141 -17.17 -8.82 23.89
CA LEU A 141 -17.95 -7.72 24.43
C LEU A 141 -18.82 -8.17 25.61
N VAL A 142 -19.00 -7.29 26.60
CA VAL A 142 -19.99 -7.46 27.67
C VAL A 142 -21.39 -7.23 27.10
N GLY A 143 -22.36 -8.06 27.48
CA GLY A 143 -23.78 -7.84 27.17
C GLY A 143 -24.66 -9.07 27.43
N ASP A 144 -25.97 -8.85 27.48
CA ASP A 144 -26.99 -9.89 27.77
C ASP A 144 -27.35 -10.76 26.54
N GLY A 145 -26.72 -10.50 25.40
CA GLY A 145 -26.95 -11.18 24.12
C GLY A 145 -25.96 -12.30 23.82
N PRO A 146 -26.01 -12.89 22.60
CA PRO A 146 -25.03 -13.88 22.17
C PRO A 146 -23.62 -13.27 22.22
N ALA A 147 -22.65 -14.07 22.67
CA ALA A 147 -21.28 -13.61 22.81
C ALA A 147 -20.72 -13.08 21.48
N ARG A 148 -20.39 -11.78 21.44
CA ARG A 148 -19.81 -11.12 20.27
C ARG A 148 -18.30 -11.03 20.43
N LEU A 149 -17.58 -11.75 19.57
CA LEU A 149 -16.13 -11.67 19.47
C LEU A 149 -15.74 -10.48 18.61
N VAL A 150 -14.74 -9.73 19.06
CA VAL A 150 -14.24 -8.54 18.39
C VAL A 150 -12.71 -8.54 18.31
N ALA A 151 -12.19 -7.89 17.27
CA ALA A 151 -10.80 -7.55 17.12
C ALA A 151 -10.60 -6.09 17.58
N VAL A 152 -9.82 -5.89 18.65
CA VAL A 152 -9.54 -4.57 19.22
C VAL A 152 -8.13 -4.15 18.82
N LYS A 153 -8.01 -3.24 17.85
CA LYS A 153 -6.76 -2.64 17.38
C LYS A 153 -6.44 -1.42 18.25
N VAL A 154 -5.26 -1.42 18.88
CA VAL A 154 -4.82 -0.37 19.82
C VAL A 154 -3.50 0.19 19.34
N LEU A 155 -3.37 1.52 19.29
CA LEU A 155 -2.11 2.18 18.95
C LEU A 155 -0.99 1.83 19.94
N ARG A 156 0.25 1.89 19.48
CA ARG A 156 1.42 1.64 20.32
C ARG A 156 1.59 2.75 21.36
N PRO A 157 1.90 2.41 22.63
CA PRO A 157 2.11 3.42 23.68
C PRO A 157 3.13 4.49 23.29
N GLY A 158 2.72 5.76 23.40
CA GLY A 158 3.59 6.92 23.14
C GLY A 158 4.03 7.10 21.68
N ILE A 159 3.33 6.46 20.72
CA ILE A 159 3.71 6.53 19.30
C ILE A 159 3.53 7.92 18.70
N GLU A 160 2.46 8.65 19.06
CA GLU A 160 2.18 10.00 18.56
C GLU A 160 3.25 11.03 18.96
N PRO A 161 3.61 11.19 20.25
CA PRO A 161 4.67 12.12 20.64
C PRO A 161 6.04 11.73 20.08
N ARG A 162 6.29 10.43 19.86
CA ARG A 162 7.52 9.95 19.19
C ARG A 162 7.55 10.39 17.72
N PHE A 163 6.50 10.11 16.95
CA PHE A 163 6.42 10.55 15.55
C PHE A 163 6.53 12.06 15.41
N LYS A 164 5.83 12.82 16.26
CA LYS A 164 5.91 14.29 16.24
C LYS A 164 7.34 14.80 16.40
N ARG A 165 8.12 14.15 17.26
CA ARG A 165 9.54 14.45 17.50
C ARG A 165 10.41 14.08 16.29
N ASP A 166 10.26 12.86 15.80
CA ASP A 166 11.07 12.34 14.69
C ASP A 166 10.79 13.13 13.40
N LEU A 167 9.53 13.48 13.12
CA LEU A 167 9.16 14.35 12.00
C LEU A 167 9.74 15.77 12.15
N ALA A 168 9.83 16.31 13.36
CA ALA A 168 10.47 17.61 13.59
C ALA A 168 11.98 17.54 13.26
N ASP A 169 12.65 16.46 13.66
CA ASP A 169 14.05 16.20 13.33
C ASP A 169 14.24 16.04 11.80
N MET A 170 13.36 15.28 11.13
CA MET A 170 13.36 15.10 9.67
C MET A 170 13.13 16.42 8.92
N ARG A 171 12.17 17.25 9.36
CA ARG A 171 11.93 18.59 8.78
C ARG A 171 13.16 19.48 8.89
N PHE A 172 13.80 19.48 10.06
CA PHE A 172 15.03 20.24 10.27
C PHE A 172 16.15 19.76 9.34
N GLY A 173 16.37 18.44 9.26
CA GLY A 173 17.36 17.83 8.38
C GLY A 173 17.10 18.13 6.91
N ALA A 174 15.87 17.97 6.43
CA ALA A 174 15.49 18.25 5.05
C ALA A 174 15.76 19.71 4.65
N ARG A 175 15.36 20.68 5.49
CA ARG A 175 15.61 22.11 5.26
C ARG A 175 17.11 22.44 5.30
N LEU A 176 17.88 21.77 6.16
CA LEU A 176 19.32 21.95 6.23
C LEU A 176 19.99 21.44 4.94
N ILE A 177 19.63 20.24 4.47
CA ILE A 177 20.14 19.65 3.22
C ILE A 177 19.83 20.56 2.02
N GLU A 178 18.60 21.04 1.89
CA GLU A 178 18.20 21.95 0.80
C GLU A 178 18.95 23.29 0.82
N ARG A 179 19.39 23.74 2.01
CA ARG A 179 20.20 24.97 2.15
C ARG A 179 21.65 24.74 1.74
N ILE A 180 22.26 23.64 2.19
CA ILE A 180 23.71 23.38 2.03
C ILE A 180 24.05 22.66 0.72
N ALA A 181 23.08 21.97 0.09
CA ALA A 181 23.25 21.26 -1.17
C ALA A 181 22.22 21.75 -2.21
N PRO A 182 22.50 22.85 -2.95
CA PRO A 182 21.56 23.43 -3.90
C PRO A 182 21.05 22.44 -4.97
N ALA A 183 21.86 21.48 -5.39
CA ALA A 183 21.49 20.41 -6.33
C ALA A 183 20.33 19.53 -5.82
N MET A 184 20.14 19.43 -4.49
CA MET A 184 19.09 18.63 -3.86
C MET A 184 17.76 19.37 -3.75
N ARG A 185 17.71 20.69 -4.00
CA ARG A 185 16.47 21.48 -3.93
C ARG A 185 15.40 20.98 -4.89
N ARG A 186 15.81 20.40 -6.03
CA ARG A 186 14.89 19.79 -7.01
C ARG A 186 14.05 18.64 -6.43
N LEU A 187 14.56 17.95 -5.41
CA LEU A 187 13.88 16.82 -4.77
C LEU A 187 12.81 17.26 -3.76
N ARG A 188 12.82 18.54 -3.36
CA ARG A 188 11.85 19.13 -2.40
C ARG A 188 11.68 18.26 -1.14
N LEU A 189 12.79 17.84 -0.54
CA LEU A 189 12.85 16.98 0.65
C LEU A 189 11.95 17.46 1.79
N ALA A 190 11.82 18.77 2.00
CA ALA A 190 10.91 19.29 3.02
C ALA A 190 9.45 18.93 2.71
N ALA A 191 9.03 19.02 1.44
CA ALA A 191 7.68 18.64 1.00
C ALA A 191 7.46 17.12 1.10
N VAL A 192 8.50 16.32 0.85
CA VAL A 192 8.49 14.85 1.05
C VAL A 192 8.19 14.53 2.52
N VAL A 193 8.89 15.19 3.46
CA VAL A 193 8.64 15.02 4.90
C VAL A 193 7.24 15.47 5.30
N GLU A 194 6.70 16.57 4.75
CA GLU A 194 5.31 16.97 5.04
C GLU A 194 4.28 15.99 4.47
N THR A 195 4.58 15.34 3.34
CA THR A 195 3.71 14.29 2.78
C THR A 195 3.67 13.08 3.71
N LEU A 196 4.83 12.63 4.19
CA LEU A 196 4.92 11.58 5.21
C LEU A 196 4.16 11.99 6.49
N ALA A 197 4.37 13.22 6.96
CA ALA A 197 3.72 13.71 8.18
C ALA A 197 2.20 13.67 8.09
N ARG A 198 1.65 14.00 6.92
CA ARG A 198 0.21 13.91 6.66
C ARG A 198 -0.29 12.46 6.62
N SER A 199 0.43 11.57 5.93
CA SER A 199 0.10 10.14 5.86
C SER A 199 0.06 9.52 7.26
N VAL A 200 1.11 9.74 8.05
CA VAL A 200 1.19 9.23 9.43
C VAL A 200 0.05 9.80 10.28
N ALA A 201 -0.25 11.09 10.19
CA ALA A 201 -1.32 11.71 10.97
C ALA A 201 -2.69 11.07 10.69
N ILE A 202 -2.95 10.65 9.44
CA ILE A 202 -4.16 9.89 9.08
C ILE A 202 -4.12 8.49 9.72
N GLU A 203 -2.99 7.78 9.62
CA GLU A 203 -2.83 6.45 10.22
C GLU A 203 -2.91 6.46 11.77
N MET A 204 -2.64 7.59 12.43
CA MET A 204 -2.74 7.73 13.89
C MET A 204 -4.16 7.97 14.41
N ASP A 205 -5.15 8.12 13.53
CA ASP A 205 -6.54 8.27 13.90
C ASP A 205 -7.33 7.08 13.37
N LEU A 206 -7.50 6.06 14.23
CA LEU A 206 -8.14 4.81 13.84
C LEU A 206 -9.63 4.98 13.49
N ARG A 207 -10.24 6.13 13.80
CA ARG A 207 -11.59 6.47 13.33
C ARG A 207 -11.62 6.69 11.82
N LEU A 208 -10.53 7.13 11.21
CA LEU A 208 -10.43 7.27 9.75
C LEU A 208 -10.35 5.89 9.07
N GLU A 209 -9.65 4.94 9.68
CA GLU A 209 -9.67 3.53 9.23
C GLU A 209 -11.07 2.93 9.38
N ALA A 210 -11.76 3.18 10.51
CA ALA A 210 -13.15 2.77 10.71
C ALA A 210 -14.11 3.34 9.66
N ALA A 211 -13.97 4.63 9.33
CA ALA A 211 -14.77 5.30 8.31
C ALA A 211 -14.50 4.72 6.91
N ALA A 212 -13.24 4.49 6.58
CA ALA A 212 -12.84 3.85 5.33
C ALA A 212 -13.45 2.43 5.21
N LEU A 213 -13.41 1.65 6.27
CA LEU A 213 -14.00 0.33 6.32
C LEU A 213 -15.53 0.37 6.16
N SER A 214 -16.21 1.33 6.81
CA SER A 214 -17.66 1.51 6.68
C SER A 214 -18.08 1.86 5.25
N GLU A 215 -17.40 2.82 4.62
CA GLU A 215 -17.64 3.16 3.21
C GLU A 215 -17.37 1.97 2.29
N PHE A 216 -16.32 1.19 2.59
CA PHE A 216 -15.99 0.02 1.79
C PHE A 216 -17.03 -1.10 1.94
N ALA A 217 -17.58 -1.29 3.15
CA ALA A 217 -18.68 -2.22 3.39
C ALA A 217 -19.94 -1.83 2.60
N GLU A 218 -20.27 -0.54 2.54
CA GLU A 218 -21.39 -0.04 1.71
C GLU A 218 -21.16 -0.31 0.22
N ASN A 219 -19.95 -0.05 -0.27
CA ASN A 219 -19.58 -0.27 -1.67
C ASN A 219 -19.54 -1.75 -2.08
N THR A 220 -19.40 -2.67 -1.13
CA THR A 220 -19.26 -4.12 -1.37
C THR A 220 -20.45 -4.94 -0.90
N LYS A 221 -21.53 -4.30 -0.40
CA LYS A 221 -22.71 -4.98 0.15
C LYS A 221 -23.38 -5.97 -0.80
N ASP A 222 -23.28 -5.71 -2.11
CA ASP A 222 -23.90 -6.51 -3.17
C ASP A 222 -22.93 -7.53 -3.80
N ASP A 223 -21.67 -7.61 -3.33
CA ASP A 223 -20.70 -8.62 -3.77
C ASP A 223 -20.87 -9.91 -2.94
N PRO A 224 -21.43 -10.99 -3.50
CA PRO A 224 -21.66 -12.22 -2.74
C PRO A 224 -20.36 -12.94 -2.35
N ASP A 225 -19.27 -12.67 -3.07
CA ASP A 225 -17.98 -13.34 -2.90
C ASP A 225 -17.06 -12.61 -1.92
N PHE A 226 -17.42 -11.39 -1.52
CA PHE A 226 -16.59 -10.51 -0.71
C PHE A 226 -17.29 -10.07 0.58
N ARG A 227 -16.50 -9.90 1.64
CA ARG A 227 -17.01 -9.47 2.94
C ARG A 227 -16.05 -8.53 3.63
N VAL A 228 -16.64 -7.58 4.35
CA VAL A 228 -15.94 -6.65 5.24
C VAL A 228 -16.43 -6.89 6.68
N PRO A 229 -15.55 -6.96 7.69
CA PRO A 229 -15.98 -7.02 9.09
C PRO A 229 -16.76 -5.75 9.48
N SER A 230 -17.78 -5.88 10.35
CA SER A 230 -18.51 -4.70 10.83
C SER A 230 -17.69 -3.90 11.84
N VAL A 231 -17.81 -2.56 11.81
CA VAL A 231 -17.24 -1.67 12.84
C VAL A 231 -18.16 -1.64 14.05
N ASP A 232 -17.58 -1.75 15.24
CA ASP A 232 -18.25 -1.39 16.49
C ASP A 232 -17.93 0.07 16.85
N TRP A 233 -18.84 0.97 16.49
CA TRP A 233 -18.66 2.41 16.68
C TRP A 233 -18.73 2.84 18.15
N GLU A 234 -19.40 2.08 19.01
CA GLU A 234 -19.47 2.40 20.45
C GLU A 234 -18.12 2.18 21.14
N HIS A 235 -17.33 1.23 20.64
CA HIS A 235 -16.02 0.85 21.17
C HIS A 235 -14.87 1.30 20.27
N THR A 236 -15.07 2.36 19.49
CA THR A 236 -14.06 2.92 18.57
C THR A 236 -13.79 4.38 18.91
N ALA A 237 -12.51 4.74 19.01
CA ALA A 237 -11.99 6.06 19.33
C ALA A 237 -10.72 6.35 18.50
N LYS A 238 -10.07 7.50 18.72
CA LYS A 238 -8.86 7.89 17.97
C LYS A 238 -7.76 6.82 18.06
N GLU A 239 -7.54 6.24 19.23
CA GLU A 239 -6.43 5.32 19.51
C GLU A 239 -6.85 3.84 19.59
N VAL A 240 -8.15 3.55 19.44
CA VAL A 240 -8.74 2.21 19.56
C VAL A 240 -9.76 1.99 18.44
N LEU A 241 -9.63 0.90 17.69
CA LEU A 241 -10.60 0.47 16.69
C LEU A 241 -11.11 -0.92 17.04
N THR A 242 -12.42 -1.06 17.14
CA THR A 242 -13.07 -2.33 17.43
C THR A 242 -13.86 -2.81 16.23
N LEU A 243 -13.48 -3.98 15.71
CA LEU A 243 -14.10 -4.62 14.55
C LEU A 243 -14.68 -5.99 14.93
N GLU A 244 -15.59 -6.50 14.12
CA GLU A 244 -15.99 -7.90 14.17
C GLU A 244 -14.76 -8.82 14.09
N TRP A 245 -14.70 -9.82 14.97
CA TRP A 245 -13.70 -10.88 14.84
C TRP A 245 -14.04 -11.79 13.67
N ILE A 246 -13.11 -11.91 12.71
CA ILE A 246 -13.24 -12.84 11.59
C ILE A 246 -12.62 -14.19 11.98
N ASP A 247 -13.47 -15.20 12.12
CA ASP A 247 -13.06 -16.59 12.25
C ASP A 247 -12.93 -17.21 10.84
N GLY A 248 -11.77 -16.99 10.22
CA GLY A 248 -11.49 -17.42 8.86
C GLY A 248 -10.05 -17.91 8.70
N LEU A 249 -9.80 -18.64 7.62
CA LEU A 249 -8.47 -19.16 7.30
C LEU A 249 -7.67 -18.10 6.52
N PRO A 250 -6.46 -17.74 6.95
CA PRO A 250 -5.61 -16.84 6.18
C PRO A 250 -5.34 -17.38 4.78
N LEU A 251 -5.37 -16.53 3.74
CA LEU A 251 -5.10 -16.96 2.36
C LEU A 251 -3.71 -17.57 2.15
N SER A 252 -2.77 -17.28 3.05
CA SER A 252 -1.43 -17.89 3.07
C SER A 252 -1.41 -19.38 3.44
N GLN A 253 -2.46 -19.91 4.09
CA GLN A 253 -2.53 -21.28 4.59
C GLN A 253 -3.26 -22.21 3.62
N ILE A 254 -2.69 -22.39 2.41
CA ILE A 254 -3.31 -23.15 1.31
C ILE A 254 -3.73 -24.56 1.75
N GLY A 255 -2.89 -25.26 2.52
CA GLY A 255 -3.21 -26.61 2.99
C GLY A 255 -4.42 -26.67 3.91
N GLU A 256 -4.63 -25.65 4.75
CA GLU A 256 -5.82 -25.57 5.62
C GLU A 256 -7.08 -25.23 4.81
N ILE A 257 -6.94 -24.35 3.81
CA ILE A 257 -8.01 -23.98 2.89
C ILE A 257 -8.50 -25.21 2.10
N GLU A 258 -7.57 -26.01 1.57
CA GLU A 258 -7.89 -27.25 0.86
C GLU A 258 -8.50 -28.30 1.80
N ALA A 259 -7.97 -28.44 3.03
CA ALA A 259 -8.51 -29.36 4.03
C ALA A 259 -9.92 -28.97 4.49
N ALA A 260 -10.24 -27.69 4.52
CA ALA A 260 -11.58 -27.16 4.80
C ALA A 260 -12.55 -27.31 3.60
N GLY A 261 -12.08 -27.80 2.46
CA GLY A 261 -12.89 -28.06 1.27
C GLY A 261 -13.17 -26.83 0.40
N HIS A 262 -12.44 -25.74 0.60
CA HIS A 262 -12.59 -24.54 -0.23
C HIS A 262 -11.86 -24.68 -1.57
N ASP A 263 -12.48 -24.20 -2.65
CA ASP A 263 -11.89 -24.22 -3.99
C ASP A 263 -10.90 -23.06 -4.17
N ARG A 264 -9.60 -23.37 -4.13
CA ARG A 264 -8.52 -22.39 -4.32
C ARG A 264 -8.54 -21.73 -5.69
N VAL A 265 -9.02 -22.40 -6.73
CA VAL A 265 -9.11 -21.84 -8.10
C VAL A 265 -10.25 -20.82 -8.16
N ALA A 266 -11.37 -21.11 -7.50
CA ALA A 266 -12.44 -20.13 -7.33
C ALA A 266 -11.96 -18.93 -6.50
N LEU A 267 -11.24 -19.15 -5.40
CA LEU A 267 -10.68 -18.06 -4.57
C LEU A 267 -9.70 -17.18 -5.37
N ALA A 268 -8.82 -17.78 -6.18
CA ALA A 268 -7.91 -17.03 -7.05
C ALA A 268 -8.68 -16.06 -7.97
N ARG A 269 -9.76 -16.53 -8.59
CA ARG A 269 -10.66 -15.70 -9.41
C ARG A 269 -11.34 -14.60 -8.59
N ILE A 270 -11.87 -14.94 -7.42
CA ILE A 270 -12.55 -13.99 -6.53
C ILE A 270 -11.61 -12.84 -6.15
N VAL A 271 -10.35 -13.12 -5.78
CA VAL A 271 -9.37 -12.09 -5.40
C VAL A 271 -9.17 -11.06 -6.52
N ILE A 272 -8.99 -11.51 -7.77
CA ILE A 272 -8.84 -10.60 -8.93
C ILE A 272 -10.13 -9.83 -9.20
N GLN A 273 -11.28 -10.53 -9.23
CA GLN A 273 -12.55 -9.93 -9.60
C GLN A 273 -13.04 -8.93 -8.56
N SER A 274 -12.93 -9.24 -7.27
CA SER A 274 -13.29 -8.32 -6.19
C SER A 274 -12.45 -7.04 -6.24
N PHE A 275 -11.12 -7.14 -6.45
CA PHE A 275 -10.27 -5.96 -6.62
C PHE A 275 -10.72 -5.09 -7.81
N LEU A 276 -11.00 -5.70 -8.97
CA LEU A 276 -11.47 -4.98 -10.15
C LEU A 276 -12.85 -4.37 -9.95
N ARG A 277 -13.77 -5.07 -9.27
CA ARG A 277 -15.11 -4.56 -8.91
C ARG A 277 -14.99 -3.32 -8.03
N GLN A 278 -14.05 -3.31 -7.07
CA GLN A 278 -13.79 -2.15 -6.22
C GLN A 278 -13.18 -0.99 -7.02
N ALA A 279 -12.09 -1.25 -7.75
CA ALA A 279 -11.35 -0.22 -8.48
C ALA A 279 -12.17 0.40 -9.62
N LEU A 280 -12.94 -0.40 -10.36
CA LEU A 280 -13.78 0.09 -11.47
C LEU A 280 -15.17 0.53 -11.00
N GLY A 281 -15.78 -0.17 -10.04
CA GLY A 281 -17.16 0.03 -9.61
C GLY A 281 -17.35 1.28 -8.75
N SER A 282 -16.70 1.37 -7.59
CA SER A 282 -16.76 2.56 -6.73
C SER A 282 -15.60 3.52 -6.97
N GLY A 283 -14.47 3.02 -7.50
CA GLY A 283 -13.21 3.76 -7.50
C GLY A 283 -12.53 3.75 -6.14
N PHE A 284 -13.12 3.14 -5.12
CA PHE A 284 -12.57 3.02 -3.78
C PHE A 284 -12.16 1.57 -3.55
N PHE A 285 -10.86 1.33 -3.48
CA PHE A 285 -10.28 -0.02 -3.49
C PHE A 285 -9.32 -0.24 -2.33
N HIS A 286 -9.22 -1.49 -1.89
CA HIS A 286 -8.27 -1.90 -0.86
C HIS A 286 -6.87 -1.93 -1.46
N ALA A 287 -5.98 -1.02 -1.05
CA ALA A 287 -4.68 -0.86 -1.69
C ALA A 287 -3.59 -1.83 -1.16
N ASP A 288 -3.91 -2.62 -0.14
CA ASP A 288 -2.98 -3.57 0.48
C ASP A 288 -3.51 -5.02 0.59
N MET A 289 -4.04 -5.55 -0.52
CA MET A 289 -4.64 -6.89 -0.61
C MET A 289 -3.60 -8.04 -0.63
N HIS A 290 -2.64 -8.03 0.30
CA HIS A 290 -1.71 -9.16 0.46
C HIS A 290 -2.32 -10.29 1.30
N GLN A 291 -1.77 -11.50 1.20
CA GLN A 291 -2.24 -12.73 1.84
C GLN A 291 -2.28 -12.73 3.38
N GLY A 292 -1.82 -11.64 4.01
CA GLY A 292 -1.87 -11.45 5.48
C GLY A 292 -3.09 -10.66 5.93
N ASN A 293 -3.69 -9.90 5.02
CA ASN A 293 -4.90 -9.10 5.24
C ASN A 293 -6.15 -9.77 4.64
N LEU A 294 -5.98 -10.93 3.99
CA LEU A 294 -7.07 -11.64 3.33
C LEU A 294 -7.29 -13.00 3.99
N PHE A 295 -8.56 -13.30 4.25
CA PHE A 295 -9.05 -14.51 4.89
C PHE A 295 -10.17 -15.12 4.05
N VAL A 296 -10.38 -16.42 4.19
CA VAL A 296 -11.59 -17.10 3.70
C VAL A 296 -12.47 -17.46 4.88
N ASP A 297 -13.73 -17.04 4.84
CA ASP A 297 -14.71 -17.41 5.88
C ASP A 297 -15.27 -18.83 5.63
N ALA A 298 -16.01 -19.37 6.60
CA ALA A 298 -16.62 -20.69 6.51
C ALA A 298 -17.56 -20.87 5.29
N ARG A 299 -18.03 -19.79 4.66
CA ARG A 299 -18.88 -19.83 3.46
C ARG A 299 -18.07 -19.78 2.16
N GLY A 300 -16.73 -19.71 2.25
CA GLY A 300 -15.85 -19.57 1.10
C GLY A 300 -15.75 -18.15 0.55
N ARG A 301 -16.21 -17.12 1.29
CA ARG A 301 -16.10 -15.73 0.86
C ARG A 301 -14.74 -15.15 1.24
N LEU A 302 -14.24 -14.27 0.38
CA LEU A 302 -13.04 -13.49 0.65
C LEU A 302 -13.35 -12.38 1.66
N VAL A 303 -12.61 -12.35 2.77
CA VAL A 303 -12.73 -11.34 3.80
C VAL A 303 -11.43 -10.55 3.88
N ALA A 304 -11.50 -9.22 3.72
CA ALA A 304 -10.35 -8.36 3.96
C ALA A 304 -10.38 -7.79 5.39
N VAL A 305 -9.21 -7.73 6.02
CA VAL A 305 -8.97 -7.14 7.33
C VAL A 305 -7.80 -6.17 7.23
N ASP A 306 -7.85 -5.07 7.99
CA ASP A 306 -6.97 -3.89 7.88
C ASP A 306 -7.25 -2.99 6.67
N PHE A 307 -7.83 -1.83 6.94
CA PHE A 307 -8.20 -0.83 5.92
C PHE A 307 -7.35 0.43 6.03
N GLY A 308 -6.14 0.31 6.61
CA GLY A 308 -5.23 1.43 6.81
C GLY A 308 -4.72 2.06 5.51
N ILE A 309 -4.75 1.31 4.40
CA ILE A 309 -4.31 1.80 3.07
C ILE A 309 -5.43 1.58 2.04
N MET A 310 -6.13 2.66 1.72
CA MET A 310 -7.18 2.69 0.71
C MET A 310 -6.80 3.59 -0.46
N GLY A 311 -7.12 3.13 -1.66
CA GLY A 311 -6.93 3.89 -2.90
C GLY A 311 -8.23 4.49 -3.41
N ARG A 312 -8.12 5.63 -4.10
CA ARG A 312 -9.24 6.31 -4.76
C ARG A 312 -8.93 6.62 -6.22
N LEU A 313 -9.86 6.30 -7.11
CA LEU A 313 -9.85 6.66 -8.52
C LEU A 313 -11.03 7.56 -8.83
N GLY A 314 -10.78 8.68 -9.50
CA GLY A 314 -11.84 9.50 -10.08
C GLY A 314 -12.50 8.80 -11.26
N GLU A 315 -13.65 9.31 -11.70
CA GLU A 315 -14.40 8.71 -12.81
C GLU A 315 -13.59 8.62 -14.11
N LYS A 316 -12.76 9.63 -14.39
CA LYS A 316 -11.88 9.64 -15.55
C LYS A 316 -10.84 8.53 -15.47
N GLU A 317 -10.20 8.38 -14.31
CA GLU A 317 -9.20 7.33 -14.08
C GLU A 317 -9.83 5.93 -14.16
N ARG A 318 -11.03 5.74 -13.60
CA ARG A 318 -11.80 4.49 -13.70
C ARG A 318 -12.10 4.13 -15.15
N ARG A 319 -12.53 5.12 -15.94
CA ARG A 319 -12.79 4.94 -17.37
C ARG A 319 -11.51 4.57 -18.13
N PHE A 320 -10.41 5.29 -17.90
CA PHE A 320 -9.14 4.97 -18.55
C PHE A 320 -8.66 3.55 -18.20
N LEU A 321 -8.76 3.16 -16.92
CA LEU A 321 -8.41 1.82 -16.48
C LEU A 321 -9.26 0.76 -17.20
N ALA A 322 -10.59 0.95 -17.23
CA ALA A 322 -11.49 0.01 -17.90
C ALA A 322 -11.19 -0.13 -19.39
N GLU A 323 -11.01 0.99 -20.11
CA GLU A 323 -10.74 0.97 -21.55
C GLU A 323 -9.37 0.37 -21.88
N ILE A 324 -8.35 0.63 -21.06
CA ILE A 324 -7.02 0.01 -21.21
C ILE A 324 -7.14 -1.51 -21.02
N LEU A 325 -7.75 -1.97 -19.91
CA LEU A 325 -7.91 -3.39 -19.64
C LEU A 325 -8.73 -4.07 -20.75
N TYR A 326 -9.86 -3.47 -21.14
CA TYR A 326 -10.73 -4.01 -22.19
C TYR A 326 -10.03 -4.08 -23.55
N GLY A 327 -9.26 -3.04 -23.90
CA GLY A 327 -8.49 -3.02 -25.14
C GLY A 327 -7.41 -4.10 -25.17
N PHE A 328 -6.73 -4.38 -24.05
CA PHE A 328 -5.82 -5.52 -23.97
C PHE A 328 -6.53 -6.87 -24.06
N ILE A 329 -7.70 -7.03 -23.44
CA ILE A 329 -8.50 -8.26 -23.50
C ILE A 329 -8.98 -8.54 -24.93
N THR A 330 -9.48 -7.51 -25.61
CA THR A 330 -10.00 -7.59 -26.99
C THR A 330 -8.93 -7.46 -28.07
N ARG A 331 -7.67 -7.25 -27.67
CA ARG A 331 -6.50 -7.03 -28.55
C ARG A 331 -6.62 -5.77 -29.43
N ASP A 332 -7.42 -4.80 -29.01
CA ASP A 332 -7.48 -3.46 -29.62
C ASP A 332 -6.35 -2.57 -29.07
N TYR A 333 -5.11 -2.89 -29.46
CA TYR A 333 -3.92 -2.13 -29.04
C TYR A 333 -3.95 -0.67 -29.53
N ARG A 334 -4.71 -0.38 -30.58
CA ARG A 334 -4.88 0.99 -31.07
C ARG A 334 -5.71 1.80 -30.07
N ARG A 335 -6.85 1.28 -29.61
CA ARG A 335 -7.65 1.96 -28.59
C ARG A 335 -6.87 2.11 -27.29
N VAL A 336 -6.12 1.08 -26.88
CA VAL A 336 -5.23 1.19 -25.70
C VAL A 336 -4.26 2.36 -25.88
N ALA A 337 -3.62 2.49 -27.05
CA ALA A 337 -2.73 3.61 -27.31
C ALA A 337 -3.46 4.95 -27.20
N GLU A 338 -4.59 5.13 -27.90
CA GLU A 338 -5.38 6.36 -27.86
C GLU A 338 -5.72 6.79 -26.42
N VAL A 339 -6.15 5.85 -25.57
CA VAL A 339 -6.47 6.11 -24.16
C VAL A 339 -5.24 6.58 -23.37
N HIS A 340 -4.04 6.04 -23.64
CA HIS A 340 -2.82 6.50 -22.97
C HIS A 340 -2.43 7.94 -23.35
N PHE A 341 -2.74 8.38 -24.57
CA PHE A 341 -2.56 9.77 -24.99
C PHE A 341 -3.67 10.69 -24.42
N GLU A 342 -4.93 10.23 -24.41
CA GLU A 342 -6.07 10.93 -23.79
C GLU A 342 -5.83 11.18 -22.29
N ALA A 343 -5.32 10.16 -21.59
CA ALA A 343 -4.94 10.23 -20.19
C ALA A 343 -3.63 11.00 -19.95
N GLY A 344 -2.93 11.44 -21.00
CA GLY A 344 -1.69 12.21 -20.89
C GLY A 344 -0.53 11.45 -20.25
N TYR A 345 -0.51 10.11 -20.33
CA TYR A 345 0.64 9.29 -19.91
C TYR A 345 1.78 9.41 -20.93
N VAL A 346 1.42 9.38 -22.21
CA VAL A 346 2.35 9.52 -23.33
C VAL A 346 2.26 10.95 -23.87
N PRO A 347 3.39 11.69 -23.97
CA PRO A 347 3.40 13.00 -24.60
C PRO A 347 2.92 12.95 -26.06
N ARG A 348 2.18 13.98 -26.49
CA ARG A 348 1.68 14.11 -27.88
C ARG A 348 2.78 14.27 -28.95
N THR A 349 4.04 14.29 -28.56
CA THR A 349 5.20 14.28 -29.46
C THR A 349 5.41 12.91 -30.11
N HIS A 350 4.91 11.84 -29.50
CA HIS A 350 4.97 10.47 -30.02
C HIS A 350 3.77 10.13 -30.90
N ALA A 351 3.93 9.20 -31.84
CA ALA A 351 2.84 8.75 -32.70
C ALA A 351 2.03 7.61 -32.05
N ILE A 352 0.70 7.69 -32.15
CA ILE A 352 -0.22 6.67 -31.62
C ILE A 352 0.04 5.29 -32.25
N GLY A 353 0.35 5.24 -33.55
CA GLY A 353 0.61 3.99 -34.26
C GLY A 353 1.83 3.24 -33.74
N ASP A 354 2.94 3.95 -33.51
CA ASP A 354 4.18 3.39 -32.99
C ASP A 354 3.97 2.85 -31.57
N PHE A 355 3.22 3.59 -30.75
CA PHE A 355 2.89 3.15 -29.40
C PHE A 355 1.97 1.92 -29.41
N ALA A 356 0.97 1.87 -30.30
CA ALA A 356 0.12 0.70 -30.47
C ALA A 356 0.92 -0.55 -30.89
N GLN A 357 1.96 -0.40 -31.70
CA GLN A 357 2.85 -1.50 -32.07
C GLN A 357 3.68 -1.99 -30.86
N ALA A 358 4.18 -1.07 -30.04
CA ALA A 358 4.87 -1.42 -28.80
C ALA A 358 3.94 -2.15 -27.81
N LEU A 359 2.70 -1.68 -27.65
CA LEU A 359 1.68 -2.34 -26.83
C LEU A 359 1.34 -3.75 -27.33
N ARG A 360 1.28 -3.94 -28.66
CA ARG A 360 1.09 -5.28 -29.26
C ARG A 360 2.22 -6.24 -28.92
N ALA A 361 3.47 -5.76 -28.92
CA ALA A 361 4.62 -6.57 -28.55
C ALA A 361 4.57 -7.04 -27.08
N ILE A 362 3.94 -6.26 -26.20
CA ILE A 362 3.68 -6.63 -24.80
C ILE A 362 2.51 -7.61 -24.70
N GLY A 363 1.39 -7.32 -25.37
CA GLY A 363 0.13 -8.05 -25.18
C GLY A 363 0.09 -9.43 -25.85
N GLU A 364 0.59 -9.58 -27.07
CA GLU A 364 0.47 -10.84 -27.84
C GLU A 364 1.15 -12.04 -27.17
N PRO A 365 2.36 -11.93 -26.60
CA PRO A 365 2.98 -13.06 -25.90
C PRO A 365 2.17 -13.57 -24.71
N ILE A 366 1.38 -12.71 -24.07
CA ILE A 366 0.56 -13.05 -22.90
C ILE A 366 -0.69 -13.83 -23.32
N HIS A 367 -1.26 -13.46 -24.45
CA HIS A 367 -2.47 -14.09 -25.01
C HIS A 367 -2.22 -15.48 -25.60
N GLN A 368 -1.00 -15.75 -26.08
CA GLN A 368 -0.67 -16.96 -26.83
C GLN A 368 -0.02 -18.06 -25.99
N ARG A 369 0.27 -17.78 -24.72
CA ARG A 369 1.00 -18.70 -23.83
C ARG A 369 0.30 -18.84 -22.49
N ARG A 370 0.42 -20.01 -21.88
CA ARG A 370 -0.01 -20.18 -20.49
C ARG A 370 0.84 -19.31 -19.56
N ALA A 371 0.26 -18.85 -18.46
CA ALA A 371 0.91 -17.95 -17.50
C ALA A 371 2.25 -18.46 -16.93
N ASP A 372 2.44 -19.78 -16.87
CA ASP A 372 3.66 -20.47 -16.42
C ASP A 372 4.79 -20.48 -17.47
N GLN A 373 4.49 -20.13 -18.72
CA GLN A 373 5.42 -20.12 -19.85
C GLN A 373 5.92 -18.70 -20.21
N ILE A 374 5.43 -17.68 -19.50
CA ILE A 374 5.79 -16.28 -19.71
C ILE A 374 6.91 -15.93 -18.74
N SER A 375 8.05 -15.51 -19.27
CA SER A 375 9.13 -14.97 -18.45
C SER A 375 8.73 -13.59 -17.92
N MET A 376 8.37 -13.52 -16.64
CA MET A 376 8.01 -12.27 -15.98
C MET A 376 9.14 -11.22 -16.08
N ALA A 377 10.40 -11.66 -15.96
CA ALA A 377 11.57 -10.79 -16.13
C ALA A 377 11.60 -10.13 -17.52
N LYS A 378 11.36 -10.90 -18.60
CA LYS A 378 11.31 -10.35 -19.97
C LYS A 378 10.15 -9.39 -20.17
N LEU A 379 8.99 -9.70 -19.60
CA LEU A 379 7.80 -8.85 -19.70
C LEU A 379 8.00 -7.51 -18.97
N LEU A 380 8.57 -7.55 -17.76
CA LEU A 380 8.95 -6.35 -17.01
C LEU A 380 10.01 -5.52 -17.73
N SER A 381 11.05 -6.15 -18.30
CA SER A 381 12.05 -5.45 -19.12
C SER A 381 11.40 -4.74 -20.31
N LEU A 382 10.51 -5.42 -21.04
CA LEU A 382 9.82 -4.83 -22.18
C LEU A 382 8.92 -3.67 -21.77
N LEU A 383 8.20 -3.79 -20.64
CA LEU A 383 7.42 -2.68 -20.09
C LEU A 383 8.32 -1.47 -19.79
N PHE A 384 9.46 -1.65 -19.12
CA PHE A 384 10.38 -0.55 -18.83
C PHE A 384 10.96 0.08 -20.09
N GLU A 385 11.37 -0.73 -21.06
CA GLU A 385 11.86 -0.24 -22.36
C GLU A 385 10.81 0.63 -23.06
N VAL A 386 9.55 0.18 -23.11
CA VAL A 386 8.44 0.95 -23.71
C VAL A 386 8.17 2.23 -22.92
N THR A 387 8.17 2.19 -21.58
CA THR A 387 7.97 3.41 -20.79
C THR A 387 9.06 4.45 -21.04
N ALA A 388 10.31 4.03 -21.22
CA ALA A 388 11.44 4.92 -21.51
C ALA A 388 11.39 5.44 -22.94
N LEU A 389 11.09 4.57 -23.91
CA LEU A 389 11.04 4.92 -25.33
C LEU A 389 9.97 5.98 -25.64
N PHE A 390 8.85 5.95 -24.91
CA PHE A 390 7.71 6.85 -25.12
C PHE A 390 7.62 7.98 -24.08
N ASP A 391 8.69 8.24 -23.33
CA ASP A 391 8.77 9.29 -22.30
C ASP A 391 7.56 9.30 -21.34
N MET A 392 7.11 8.10 -20.94
CA MET A 392 5.91 7.96 -20.13
C MET A 392 6.09 8.64 -18.77
N ARG A 393 5.13 9.51 -18.43
CA ARG A 393 5.14 10.18 -17.12
C ARG A 393 4.43 9.33 -16.08
N THR A 394 5.14 9.02 -15.00
CA THR A 394 4.55 8.34 -13.84
C THR A 394 3.49 9.24 -13.20
N ARG A 395 2.26 8.74 -13.08
CA ARG A 395 1.21 9.36 -12.27
C ARG A 395 1.15 8.70 -10.90
N THR A 396 1.33 9.51 -9.86
CA THR A 396 1.43 9.04 -8.47
C THR A 396 0.17 8.30 -8.01
N GLU A 397 -1.01 8.71 -8.49
CA GLU A 397 -2.30 8.11 -8.12
C GLU A 397 -2.42 6.65 -8.57
N LEU A 398 -1.72 6.30 -9.65
CA LEU A 398 -1.77 4.96 -10.25
C LEU A 398 -0.65 4.06 -9.77
N VAL A 399 0.40 4.60 -9.15
CA VAL A 399 1.48 3.80 -8.56
C VAL A 399 0.90 2.87 -7.49
N MET A 400 0.00 3.39 -6.66
CA MET A 400 -0.69 2.59 -5.65
C MET A 400 -1.52 1.49 -6.30
N LEU A 401 -2.34 1.84 -7.30
CA LEU A 401 -3.16 0.88 -8.04
C LEU A 401 -2.30 -0.22 -8.70
N GLN A 402 -1.21 0.15 -9.37
CA GLN A 402 -0.29 -0.78 -10.03
C GLN A 402 0.37 -1.72 -9.02
N LYS A 403 0.86 -1.19 -7.89
CA LYS A 403 1.40 -2.01 -6.80
C LYS A 403 0.36 -3.03 -6.33
N THR A 404 -0.87 -2.58 -6.06
CA THR A 404 -1.95 -3.46 -5.61
C THR A 404 -2.28 -4.52 -6.67
N MET A 405 -2.33 -4.17 -7.95
CA MET A 405 -2.53 -5.13 -9.04
C MET A 405 -1.47 -6.25 -9.06
N VAL A 406 -0.19 -5.89 -8.87
CA VAL A 406 0.90 -6.87 -8.80
C VAL A 406 0.76 -7.78 -7.58
N VAL A 407 0.41 -7.22 -6.42
CA VAL A 407 0.16 -7.99 -5.20
C VAL A 407 -1.01 -8.95 -5.38
N VAL A 408 -2.13 -8.45 -5.90
CA VAL A 408 -3.36 -9.21 -6.17
C VAL A 408 -3.10 -10.34 -7.18
N GLU A 409 -2.33 -10.08 -8.24
CA GLU A 409 -1.85 -11.12 -9.15
C GLU A 409 -0.99 -12.16 -8.44
N GLY A 410 -0.05 -11.73 -7.60
CA GLY A 410 0.81 -12.63 -6.82
C GLY A 410 0.01 -13.55 -5.91
N VAL A 411 -0.98 -13.01 -5.19
CA VAL A 411 -1.91 -13.80 -4.35
C VAL A 411 -2.76 -14.73 -5.21
N GLY A 412 -3.29 -14.25 -6.33
CA GLY A 412 -4.07 -15.07 -7.27
C GLY A 412 -3.26 -16.26 -7.81
N ARG A 413 -2.00 -16.04 -8.23
CA ARG A 413 -1.10 -17.10 -8.72
C ARG A 413 -0.61 -18.05 -7.62
N MET A 414 -0.50 -17.57 -6.38
CA MET A 414 -0.22 -18.41 -5.23
C MET A 414 -1.37 -19.42 -5.02
N LEU A 415 -2.62 -18.98 -5.17
CA LEU A 415 -3.81 -19.83 -5.06
C LEU A 415 -4.01 -20.71 -6.31
N ASP A 416 -3.78 -20.20 -7.51
CA ASP A 416 -3.80 -20.95 -8.76
C ASP A 416 -2.60 -20.60 -9.65
N PRO A 417 -1.55 -21.44 -9.70
CA PRO A 417 -0.38 -21.21 -10.54
C PRO A 417 -0.68 -21.10 -12.05
N LYS A 418 -1.86 -21.55 -12.49
CA LYS A 418 -2.30 -21.50 -13.89
C LYS A 418 -3.24 -20.33 -14.19
N LEU A 419 -3.46 -19.44 -13.23
CA LEU A 419 -4.37 -18.31 -13.36
C LEU A 419 -4.03 -17.44 -14.58
N ASP A 420 -5.03 -17.27 -15.45
CA ASP A 420 -4.96 -16.34 -16.58
C ASP A 420 -5.63 -15.01 -16.18
N MET A 421 -4.82 -13.95 -16.04
CA MET A 421 -5.30 -12.66 -15.56
C MET A 421 -6.33 -12.02 -16.49
N TRP A 422 -6.17 -12.15 -17.81
CA TRP A 422 -7.05 -11.50 -18.79
C TRP A 422 -8.43 -12.15 -18.81
N THR A 423 -8.45 -13.48 -18.85
CA THR A 423 -9.68 -14.27 -18.85
C THR A 423 -10.43 -14.10 -17.53
N THR A 424 -9.70 -14.00 -16.42
CA THR A 424 -10.28 -13.77 -15.08
C THR A 424 -10.88 -12.38 -14.95
N ALA A 425 -10.24 -11.36 -15.55
CA ALA A 425 -10.68 -9.96 -15.51
C ALA A 425 -11.83 -9.65 -16.48
N ASP A 426 -11.93 -10.37 -17.61
CA ASP A 426 -12.89 -10.06 -18.69
C ASP A 426 -14.34 -9.87 -18.22
N PRO A 427 -14.94 -10.74 -17.38
CA PRO A 427 -16.34 -10.59 -16.99
C PRO A 427 -16.61 -9.24 -16.30
N VAL A 428 -15.73 -8.84 -15.37
CA VAL A 428 -15.88 -7.60 -14.60
C VAL A 428 -15.65 -6.37 -15.48
N VAL A 429 -14.59 -6.39 -16.29
CA VAL A 429 -14.26 -5.26 -17.16
C VAL A 429 -15.33 -5.07 -18.25
N ARG A 430 -15.77 -6.17 -18.87
CA ARG A 430 -16.80 -6.16 -19.92
C ARG A 430 -18.15 -5.69 -19.40
N GLU A 431 -18.57 -6.15 -18.22
CA GLU A 431 -19.79 -5.66 -17.58
C GLU A 431 -19.72 -4.16 -17.35
N TRP A 432 -18.61 -3.67 -16.80
CA TRP A 432 -18.40 -2.25 -16.54
C TRP A 432 -18.47 -1.41 -17.82
N ILE A 433 -17.75 -1.82 -18.88
CA ILE A 433 -17.75 -1.14 -20.18
C ILE A 433 -19.17 -1.11 -20.77
N THR A 434 -19.90 -2.23 -20.70
CA THR A 434 -21.26 -2.32 -21.24
C THR A 434 -22.22 -1.39 -20.51
N ARG A 435 -22.13 -1.34 -19.17
CA ARG A 435 -22.98 -0.46 -18.35
C ARG A 435 -22.66 1.02 -18.56
N HIS A 436 -21.39 1.42 -18.61
CA HIS A 436 -20.98 2.83 -18.59
C HIS A 436 -20.69 3.44 -19.96
N LEU A 437 -20.21 2.66 -20.93
CA LEU A 437 -19.87 3.13 -22.28
C LEU A 437 -20.84 2.63 -23.36
N GLY A 438 -21.75 1.72 -23.00
CA GLY A 438 -22.85 1.27 -23.84
C GLY A 438 -23.93 2.34 -24.02
N PRO A 439 -24.99 2.05 -24.82
CA PRO A 439 -26.04 3.02 -25.15
C PRO A 439 -26.70 3.64 -23.91
N ALA A 440 -26.96 2.84 -22.88
CA ALA A 440 -27.55 3.29 -21.62
C ALA A 440 -26.64 4.27 -20.86
N GLY A 441 -25.37 3.92 -20.63
CA GLY A 441 -24.42 4.81 -19.95
C GLY A 441 -24.15 6.12 -20.71
N ARG A 442 -24.17 6.11 -22.05
CA ARG A 442 -24.08 7.33 -22.86
C ARG A 442 -25.29 8.24 -22.69
N LEU A 443 -26.49 7.68 -22.55
CA LEU A 443 -27.72 8.44 -22.28
C LEU A 443 -27.73 9.05 -20.88
N GLU A 444 -27.28 8.31 -19.86
CA GLU A 444 -27.13 8.81 -18.49
C GLU A 444 -26.09 9.92 -18.39
N GLN A 445 -24.93 9.78 -19.04
CA GLN A 445 -23.91 10.84 -19.10
C GLN A 445 -24.41 12.09 -19.84
N ALA A 446 -25.18 11.92 -20.91
CA ALA A 446 -25.80 13.04 -21.62
C ALA A 446 -26.84 13.75 -20.74
N ALA A 447 -27.62 13.02 -19.95
CA ALA A 447 -28.59 13.58 -19.01
C ALA A 447 -27.91 14.32 -17.84
N ALA A 448 -26.83 13.77 -17.29
CA ALA A 448 -26.05 14.40 -16.22
C ALA A 448 -25.30 15.66 -16.68
N ALA A 449 -24.87 15.73 -17.94
CA ALA A 449 -24.22 16.91 -18.53
C ALA A 449 -25.21 18.06 -18.86
N LEU A 450 -26.52 17.79 -18.79
CA LEU A 450 -27.58 18.78 -19.00
C LEU A 450 -28.13 19.37 -17.70
N GLN A 451 -27.68 18.88 -16.54
CA GLN A 451 -27.92 19.43 -15.20
C GLN A 451 -26.73 20.29 -14.77
#